data_AF-A0A7X5KRD1-F1
#
_entry.id   AF-A0A7X5KRD1-F1
#
_cell.length_a   1.000
_cell.length_b   1.000
_cell.length_c   1.000
_cell.angle_alpha   90.00
_cell.angle_beta   90.00
_cell.angle_gamma   90.00
#
_symmetry.space_group_name_H-M   'P 1'
#
loop_
_entity.id
_entity.type
_entity.pdbx_description
1 polymer ?
#
loop_
_entity_poly.entity_id
_entity_poly.type
_entity_poly.pdbx_seq_one_letter_code
_entity_poly.pdbx_strand_id
1 'polypeptide(L)' 'MPREKEAYRDNLEALKSFLHGKYKDNRHLMTIKDVCEYLGRSFDYVQKHYNIDKKGISIETFARNLS' A
#
# COMPACT_ATOMS: atom_id res chain seq x y z
N MET A 1 8.70 2.83 24.01
CA MET A 1 7.72 2.20 23.09
C MET A 1 7.19 3.25 22.10
N PRO A 2 7.78 3.43 20.90
CA PRO A 2 7.08 4.15 19.83
C PRO A 2 7.41 3.70 18.37
N ARG A 3 7.95 2.51 18.13
CA ARG A 3 8.44 2.13 16.78
C ARG A 3 7.36 1.98 15.71
N GLU A 4 6.13 1.62 16.08
CA GLU A 4 5.03 1.44 15.13
C GLU A 4 4.69 2.72 14.34
N LYS A 5 4.89 3.90 14.92
CA LYS A 5 4.54 5.18 14.27
C LYS A 5 5.54 5.62 13.21
N GLU A 6 6.82 5.26 13.36
CA GLU A 6 7.87 5.64 12.39
C GLU A 6 7.75 4.78 11.13
N ALA A 7 7.71 3.46 11.29
CA ALA A 7 7.55 2.54 10.17
C ALA A 7 6.26 2.82 9.36
N TYR A 8 5.16 3.13 10.05
CA TYR A 8 3.92 3.54 9.37
C TYR A 8 4.09 4.82 8.54
N ARG A 9 4.76 5.85 9.08
CA ARG A 9 4.97 7.14 8.37
C ARG A 9 5.85 6.95 7.14
N ASP A 10 6.95 6.23 7.27
CA ASP A 10 7.87 5.95 6.17
C ASP A 10 7.17 5.16 5.06
N ASN A 11 6.41 4.12 5.43
CA ASN A 11 5.62 3.33 4.48
C ASN A 11 4.57 4.20 3.77
N LEU A 12 3.91 5.11 4.49
CA LEU A 12 2.87 5.97 3.91
C LEU A 12 3.45 7.01 2.94
N GLU A 13 4.61 7.60 3.26
CA GLU A 13 5.31 8.51 2.35
C GLU A 13 5.81 7.80 1.09
N ALA A 14 6.34 6.58 1.23
CA ALA A 14 6.75 5.76 0.10
C ALA A 14 5.56 5.43 -0.83
N LEU A 15 4.43 5.05 -0.26
CA LEU A 15 3.20 4.74 -1.02
C LEU A 15 2.60 5.97 -1.70
N LYS A 16 2.61 7.13 -1.02
CA LYS A 16 2.21 8.41 -1.63
C LYS A 16 3.09 8.74 -2.83
N SER A 17 4.41 8.58 -2.69
CA SER A 17 5.36 8.86 -3.77
C SER A 17 5.14 7.93 -4.97
N PHE A 18 4.87 6.65 -4.72
CA PHE A 18 4.53 5.67 -5.75
C PHE A 18 3.25 6.05 -6.51
N LEU A 19 2.17 6.37 -5.79
CA LEU A 19 0.90 6.76 -6.41
C LEU A 19 1.00 8.10 -7.14
N HIS A 20 1.69 9.08 -6.57
CA HIS A 20 1.93 10.35 -7.22
C HIS A 20 2.69 10.19 -8.54
N GLY A 21 3.72 9.33 -8.56
CA GLY A 21 4.48 9.03 -9.78
C GLY A 21 3.64 8.37 -10.87
N LYS A 22 2.72 7.47 -10.47
CA LYS A 22 1.92 6.67 -11.41
C LYS A 22 0.64 7.37 -11.89
N TYR A 23 -0.08 8.02 -10.98
CA TYR A 23 -1.42 8.58 -11.23
C TYR A 23 -1.48 10.10 -11.10
N LYS A 24 -0.41 10.76 -10.62
CA LYS A 24 -0.41 12.18 -10.23
C LYS A 24 -1.49 12.52 -9.19
N ASP A 25 -1.97 11.51 -8.47
CA ASP A 25 -2.98 11.64 -7.42
C ASP A 25 -2.60 10.76 -6.22
N ASN A 26 -2.67 11.36 -5.03
CA ASN A 26 -2.34 10.73 -3.76
C ASN A 26 -3.56 10.09 -3.11
N ARG A 27 -4.78 10.31 -3.65
CA ARG A 27 -6.04 9.76 -3.15
C ARG A 27 -6.52 8.54 -3.94
N HIS A 28 -5.73 8.08 -4.91
CA HIS A 28 -6.07 6.91 -5.68
C HIS A 28 -6.09 5.65 -4.79
N LEU A 29 -7.12 4.81 -4.96
CA LEU A 29 -7.17 3.51 -4.29
C LEU A 29 -6.18 2.57 -4.96
N MET A 30 -5.34 1.90 -4.17
CA MET A 30 -4.40 0.92 -4.71
C MET A 30 -5.17 -0.34 -5.08
N THR A 31 -5.10 -0.73 -6.35
CA THR A 31 -5.61 -2.03 -6.78
C THR A 31 -4.64 -3.13 -6.38
N ILE A 32 -5.09 -4.39 -6.43
CA ILE A 32 -4.21 -5.54 -6.18
C ILE A 32 -2.99 -5.52 -7.11
N LYS A 33 -3.17 -5.09 -8.37
CA LYS A 33 -2.06 -4.97 -9.33
C LYS A 33 -1.01 -3.97 -8.87
N ASP A 34 -1.44 -2.82 -8.35
CA ASP A 34 -0.54 -1.79 -7.84
C ASP A 34 0.24 -2.28 -6.62
N VAL A 35 -0.44 -3.02 -5.74
CA VAL A 35 0.21 -3.62 -4.56
C VAL A 35 1.20 -4.72 -4.97
N CYS A 36 0.85 -5.56 -5.94
CA CYS A 36 1.76 -6.55 -6.51
C CYS A 36 2.99 -5.89 -7.14
N GLU A 37 2.80 -4.81 -7.89
CA GLU A 37 3.88 -4.04 -8.53
C GLU A 37 4.79 -3.38 -7.49
N TYR A 38 4.20 -2.79 -6.46
CA TYR A 38 4.94 -2.16 -5.36
C TYR A 38 5.75 -3.17 -4.54
N LEU A 39 5.17 -4.33 -4.21
CA LEU A 39 5.83 -5.36 -3.40
C LEU A 39 6.71 -6.31 -4.22
N GLY A 40 6.57 -6.35 -5.54
CA GLY A 40 7.18 -7.38 -6.39
C GLY A 40 6.70 -8.79 -6.05
N ARG A 41 5.47 -8.94 -5.52
CA ARG A 41 4.91 -10.22 -5.04
C ARG A 41 3.78 -10.71 -5.93
N SER A 42 3.58 -12.03 -5.91
CA SER A 42 2.48 -12.67 -6.65
C SER A 42 1.12 -12.22 -6.13
N PHE A 43 0.12 -12.26 -7.03
CA PHE A 43 -1.27 -11.94 -6.72
C PHE A 43 -1.80 -12.75 -5.53
N ASP A 44 -1.53 -14.06 -5.52
CA ASP A 44 -1.96 -14.96 -4.45
C ASP A 44 -1.38 -14.59 -3.08
N TYR A 45 -0.10 -14.18 -3.05
CA TYR A 45 0.54 -13.74 -1.82
C TYR A 45 -0.15 -12.48 -1.29
N VAL A 46 -0.39 -11.52 -2.17
CA VAL A 46 -0.99 -10.23 -1.83
C VAL A 46 -2.44 -10.41 -1.36
N GLN A 47 -3.22 -11.22 -2.07
CA GLN A 47 -4.62 -11.46 -1.72
C GLN A 47 -4.74 -12.20 -0.37
N LYS A 48 -3.86 -13.16 -0.11
CA LYS A 48 -3.87 -13.93 1.14
C LYS A 48 -3.44 -13.12 2.36
N HIS A 49 -2.52 -12.16 2.21
CA HIS A 49 -1.97 -11.39 3.34
C HIS A 49 -2.64 -10.03 3.55
N TYR A 50 -3.09 -9.35 2.49
CA TYR A 50 -3.57 -7.96 2.59
C TYR A 50 -5.07 -7.81 2.35
N ASN A 51 -5.78 -8.91 2.05
CA ASN A 51 -7.24 -8.98 1.86
C ASN A 51 -7.84 -7.77 1.13
N ILE A 52 -7.24 -7.42 -0.02
CA ILE A 52 -7.59 -6.22 -0.77
C ILE A 52 -8.95 -6.43 -1.43
N ASP A 53 -9.83 -5.46 -1.22
CA ASP A 53 -11.19 -5.50 -1.74
C ASP A 53 -11.21 -5.33 -3.26
N LYS A 54 -12.32 -5.71 -3.94
CA LYS A 54 -12.42 -5.60 -5.41
C LYS A 54 -12.25 -4.17 -5.92
N LYS A 55 -12.52 -3.18 -5.07
CA LYS A 55 -12.38 -1.74 -5.37
C LYS A 55 -10.97 -1.20 -5.07
N GLY A 56 -10.10 -1.99 -4.44
CA GLY A 56 -8.78 -1.58 -3.98
C GLY A 56 -8.73 -1.25 -2.48
N ILE A 57 -7.55 -0.85 -2.02
CA ILE A 57 -7.25 -0.51 -0.61
C ILE A 57 -6.72 0.92 -0.55
N SER A 58 -7.05 1.66 0.52
CA SER A 58 -6.45 2.98 0.74
C SER A 58 -4.99 2.83 1.20
N ILE A 59 -4.14 3.77 0.79
CA ILE A 59 -2.72 3.80 1.20
C ILE A 59 -2.53 3.79 2.71
N GLU A 60 -3.45 4.40 3.46
CA GLU A 60 -3.39 4.44 4.92
C GLU A 60 -3.62 3.06 5.52
N THR A 61 -4.60 2.32 4.99
CA THR A 61 -4.89 0.96 5.45
C THR A 61 -3.77 0.01 5.05
N PHE A 62 -3.25 0.15 3.84
CA PHE A 62 -2.14 -0.66 3.37
C PHE A 62 -0.84 -0.38 4.14
N ALA A 63 -0.52 0.89 4.43
CA ALA A 63 0.64 1.27 5.24
C ALA A 63 0.57 0.69 6.66
N ARG A 64 -0.62 0.57 7.26
CA ARG A 64 -0.81 -0.11 8.55
C ARG A 64 -0.59 -1.62 8.48
N ASN A 65 -0.93 -2.25 7.37
CA ASN A 65 -0.69 -3.69 7.21
C ASN A 65 0.80 -4.01 6.97
N LEU A 66 1.62 -3.02 6.61
CA LEU A 66 3.06 -3.16 6.41
C LEU A 66 3.89 -2.90 7.68
N SER A 67 3.30 -2.27 8.70
CA SER A 67 3.94 -1.98 10.00
C SER A 67 3.66 -3.08 11.00
#